data_AF-A0A1B8R4R5-F1
#
_entry.id   AF-A0A1B8R4R5-F1
#
_cell.length_a   1.000
_cell.length_b   1.000
_cell.length_c   1.000
_cell.angle_alpha   90.00
_cell.angle_beta   90.00
_cell.angle_gamma   90.00
#
_symmetry.space_group_name_H-M   'P 1'
#
loop_
_entity.id
_entity.type
_entity.pdbx_description
1 polymer ?
#
loop_
_entity_poly.entity_id
_entity_poly.type
_entity_poly.pdbx_seq_one_letter_code
_entity_poly.pdbx_strand_id
1 'polypeptide(L)'
;MREQPIGEAVEDDAWPASDVMWPPEKEIEVSEAHASLVKAVAGSRGVRFFTAFIIDIPSDTYLGDVQMAIDEAAGAACGILLTKHITGRDAATGEPVLTEEATRPFKFPCGEGVAKAIASFCGKLKMAGIFS
;
A
#
# COMPACT_ATOMS: atom_id res chain seq x y z
N MET A 1 7.71 -44.30 -32.02
CA MET A 1 6.82 -43.37 -31.28
C MET A 1 7.73 -42.35 -30.63
N ARG A 2 7.62 -41.07 -31.01
CA ARG A 2 8.39 -39.98 -30.42
C ARG A 2 7.56 -39.43 -29.27
N GLU A 3 8.02 -39.68 -28.05
CA GLU A 3 7.42 -39.15 -26.84
C GLU A 3 7.85 -37.68 -26.76
N GLN A 4 6.90 -36.77 -26.96
CA GLN A 4 7.11 -35.35 -26.70
C GLN A 4 7.12 -35.14 -25.19
N PRO A 5 8.07 -34.38 -24.60
CA PRO A 5 7.92 -33.93 -23.23
C PRO A 5 6.79 -32.89 -23.21
N ILE A 6 5.73 -33.22 -22.49
CA ILE A 6 4.56 -32.37 -22.25
C ILE A 6 4.88 -31.50 -21.04
N GLY A 7 4.62 -30.19 -21.18
CA GLY A 7 4.41 -29.29 -20.07
C GLY A 7 5.68 -28.81 -19.38
N GLU A 8 6.32 -27.81 -19.99
CA GLU A 8 7.04 -26.79 -19.23
C GLU A 8 6.10 -26.31 -18.11
N ALA A 9 6.47 -26.63 -16.87
CA ALA A 9 5.75 -26.15 -15.71
C ALA A 9 5.77 -24.63 -15.78
N VAL A 10 4.57 -24.05 -15.89
CA VAL A 10 4.36 -22.62 -15.68
C VAL A 10 5.15 -22.26 -14.44
N GLU A 11 6.16 -21.40 -14.60
CA GLU A 11 6.83 -20.79 -13.47
C GLU A 11 5.71 -20.15 -12.67
N ASP A 12 5.36 -20.82 -11.57
CA ASP A 12 4.48 -20.31 -10.55
C ASP A 12 5.06 -18.93 -10.26
N ASP A 13 4.35 -17.87 -10.67
CA ASP A 13 4.61 -16.48 -10.32
C ASP A 13 4.28 -16.38 -8.83
N ALA A 14 5.02 -17.18 -8.05
CA ALA A 14 4.93 -17.37 -6.64
C ALA A 14 5.38 -16.05 -6.09
N TRP A 15 4.39 -15.17 -5.92
CA TRP A 15 4.50 -13.93 -5.18
C TRP A 15 5.40 -14.24 -3.99
N PRO A 16 6.57 -13.59 -3.88
CA PRO A 16 7.53 -13.93 -2.84
C PRO A 16 6.75 -13.93 -1.53
N ALA A 17 6.95 -14.96 -0.70
CA ALA A 17 6.27 -15.09 0.58
C ALA A 17 6.38 -13.75 1.31
N SER A 18 5.32 -12.96 1.23
CA SER A 18 5.33 -11.59 1.71
C SER A 18 5.03 -11.72 3.19
N ASP A 19 5.94 -11.25 4.05
CA ASP A 19 5.67 -11.25 5.51
C ASP A 19 4.51 -10.31 5.88
N VAL A 20 3.95 -9.58 4.91
CA VAL A 20 2.78 -8.73 5.08
C VAL A 20 1.64 -9.15 4.16
N MET A 21 0.42 -9.06 4.68
CA MET A 21 -0.85 -9.28 3.99
C MET A 21 -1.65 -7.99 3.95
N TRP A 22 -2.47 -7.82 2.92
CA TRP A 22 -3.53 -6.81 2.89
C TRP A 22 -4.78 -7.43 2.28
N PRO A 23 -5.99 -7.03 2.75
CA PRO A 23 -7.22 -7.40 2.05
C PRO A 23 -7.29 -6.67 0.70
N PRO A 24 -8.25 -7.05 -0.17
CA PRO A 24 -8.45 -6.38 -1.45
C PRO A 24 -8.54 -4.87 -1.30
N GLU A 25 -7.85 -4.16 -2.20
CA GLU A 25 -7.87 -2.71 -2.25
C GLU A 25 -9.28 -2.17 -2.52
N LYS A 26 -9.59 -1.06 -1.85
CA LYS A 26 -10.81 -0.30 -2.09
C LYS A 26 -10.45 0.99 -2.83
N GLU A 27 -11.12 1.25 -3.95
CA GLU A 27 -11.04 2.56 -4.61
C GLU A 27 -11.74 3.63 -3.74
N ILE A 28 -11.12 4.79 -3.61
CA ILE A 28 -11.61 5.91 -2.80
C ILE A 28 -11.67 7.19 -3.63
N GLU A 29 -12.53 8.11 -3.22
CA GLU A 29 -12.60 9.44 -3.84
C GLU A 29 -11.40 10.30 -3.43
N VAL A 30 -11.05 11.29 -4.25
CA VAL A 30 -9.97 12.25 -3.93
C VAL A 30 -10.21 13.00 -2.62
N SER A 31 -11.47 13.18 -2.21
CA SER A 31 -11.83 13.83 -0.93
C SER A 31 -11.57 12.94 0.29
N GLU A 32 -11.44 11.63 0.10
CA GLU A 32 -11.09 10.67 1.16
C GLU A 32 -9.58 10.44 1.24
N ALA A 33 -8.83 10.81 0.20
CA ALA A 33 -7.38 10.69 0.17
C ALA A 33 -6.72 11.73 1.08
N HIS A 34 -5.67 11.31 1.78
CA HIS A 34 -4.90 12.17 2.67
C HIS A 34 -4.25 13.31 1.87
N ALA A 35 -4.31 14.53 2.42
CA ALA A 35 -3.91 15.75 1.71
C ALA A 35 -2.46 15.72 1.19
N SER A 36 -1.55 15.03 1.88
CA SER A 36 -0.16 14.89 1.43
C SER A 36 -0.04 14.09 0.13
N LEU A 37 -0.85 13.05 -0.04
CA LEU A 37 -0.90 12.22 -1.25
C LEU A 37 -1.50 13.00 -2.40
N VAL A 38 -2.64 13.67 -2.18
CA VAL A 38 -3.29 14.54 -3.17
C VAL A 38 -2.32 15.62 -3.66
N LYS A 39 -1.61 16.27 -2.74
CA LYS A 39 -0.60 17.28 -3.07
C LYS A 39 0.57 16.69 -3.87
N ALA A 40 0.99 15.46 -3.58
CA ALA A 40 2.10 14.82 -4.28
C ALA A 40 1.80 14.52 -5.75
N VAL A 41 0.53 14.23 -6.08
CA VAL A 41 0.09 13.95 -7.45
C VAL A 41 -0.59 15.14 -8.13
N ALA A 42 -0.54 16.32 -7.52
CA ALA A 42 -1.07 17.54 -8.12
C ALA A 42 -0.40 17.81 -9.48
N GLY A 43 -1.20 17.80 -10.56
CA GLY A 43 -0.75 17.98 -11.94
C GLY A 43 -0.81 16.71 -12.81
N SER A 44 -0.91 15.53 -12.21
CA SER A 44 -1.22 14.29 -12.94
C SER A 44 -2.68 14.29 -13.43
N ARG A 45 -2.97 13.55 -14.50
CA ARG A 45 -4.32 13.45 -15.09
C ARG A 45 -4.79 12.00 -15.04
N GLY A 46 -6.05 11.78 -14.66
CA GLY A 46 -6.63 10.44 -14.59
C GLY A 46 -6.10 9.59 -13.43
N VAL A 47 -5.70 10.24 -12.32
CA VAL A 47 -5.23 9.55 -11.12
C VAL A 47 -6.40 8.91 -10.39
N ARG A 48 -6.27 7.62 -10.06
CA ARG A 48 -7.20 6.89 -9.21
C ARG A 48 -6.59 6.67 -7.84
N PHE A 49 -7.40 6.74 -6.78
CA PHE A 49 -6.95 6.60 -5.40
C PHE A 49 -7.47 5.29 -4.81
N PHE A 50 -6.62 4.60 -4.06
CA PHE A 50 -6.94 3.33 -3.42
C PHE A 50 -6.48 3.33 -1.98
N THR A 51 -7.17 2.56 -1.15
CA THR A 51 -6.75 2.28 0.22
C THR A 51 -6.81 0.79 0.52
N ALA A 52 -5.88 0.32 1.33
CA ALA A 52 -5.89 -0.99 1.95
C ALA A 52 -5.21 -0.87 3.33
N PHE A 53 -5.33 -1.88 4.19
CA PHE A 53 -4.54 -1.93 5.41
C PHE A 53 -3.54 -3.06 5.37
N ILE A 54 -2.40 -2.88 6.04
CA ILE A 54 -1.34 -3.88 6.12
C ILE A 54 -1.45 -4.62 7.45
N ILE A 55 -1.41 -5.95 7.37
CA ILE A 55 -1.22 -6.86 8.50
C ILE A 55 0.18 -7.47 8.38
N ASP A 56 0.95 -7.42 9.46
CA ASP A 56 2.14 -8.26 9.63
C ASP A 56 1.72 -9.70 9.89
N ILE A 57 2.07 -10.63 9.01
CA ILE A 57 1.62 -12.04 9.10
C ILE A 57 2.24 -12.76 10.31
N PRO A 58 3.56 -12.63 10.59
CA PRO A 58 4.16 -13.29 11.75
C PRO A 58 3.54 -12.91 13.09
N SER A 59 3.14 -11.65 13.27
CA SER A 59 2.59 -11.15 14.53
C SER A 59 1.08 -10.92 14.54
N ASP A 60 0.38 -11.17 13.42
CA ASP A 60 -1.04 -10.85 13.21
C ASP A 60 -1.39 -9.41 13.63
N THR A 61 -0.47 -8.48 13.37
CA THR A 61 -0.55 -7.10 13.87
C THR A 61 -0.84 -6.13 12.74
N TYR A 62 -1.81 -5.24 12.96
CA TYR A 62 -2.08 -4.11 12.07
C TYR A 62 -0.90 -3.13 12.05
N LEU A 63 -0.36 -2.85 10.86
CA LEU A 63 0.77 -1.95 10.65
C LEU A 63 0.37 -0.55 10.20
N GLY A 64 -0.82 -0.37 9.64
CA GLY A 64 -1.29 0.92 9.12
C GLY A 64 -2.15 0.80 7.87
N ASP A 65 -2.75 1.93 7.47
CA ASP A 65 -3.50 2.05 6.22
C ASP A 65 -2.57 2.57 5.12
N VAL A 66 -2.48 1.85 4.01
CA VAL A 66 -1.84 2.35 2.79
C VAL A 66 -2.86 3.14 2.00
N GLN A 67 -2.46 4.33 1.54
CA GLN A 67 -3.14 5.00 0.45
C GLN A 67 -2.24 5.10 -0.78
N MET A 68 -2.78 4.71 -1.92
CA MET A 68 -2.12 4.70 -3.22
C MET A 68 -2.82 5.66 -4.17
N ALA A 69 -2.05 6.37 -4.97
CA ALA A 69 -2.50 7.13 -6.12
C ALA A 69 -1.82 6.55 -7.37
N ILE A 70 -2.62 6.13 -8.35
CA ILE A 70 -2.14 5.47 -9.57
C ILE A 70 -2.46 6.35 -10.78
N ASP A 71 -1.41 6.73 -11.50
CA ASP A 71 -1.46 7.40 -12.80
C ASP A 71 -1.12 6.37 -13.88
N GLU A 72 -2.16 5.72 -14.42
CA GLU A 72 -2.00 4.65 -15.42
C GLU A 72 -1.42 5.20 -16.73
N ALA A 73 -1.75 6.43 -17.09
CA ALA A 73 -1.27 7.06 -18.32
C ALA A 73 0.24 7.32 -18.26
N ALA A 74 0.75 7.71 -17.09
CA ALA A 74 2.18 7.89 -16.86
C ALA A 74 2.92 6.60 -16.43
N GLY A 75 2.20 5.51 -16.15
CA GLY A 75 2.78 4.29 -15.58
C GLY A 75 3.45 4.56 -14.23
N ALA A 76 2.82 5.39 -13.39
CA ALA A 76 3.40 5.86 -12.13
C ALA A 76 2.44 5.66 -10.95
N ALA A 77 3.00 5.35 -9.78
CA ALA A 77 2.29 5.28 -8.53
C ALA A 77 2.91 6.21 -7.49
N CYS A 78 2.07 6.68 -6.57
CA CYS A 78 2.49 7.37 -5.38
C CYS A 78 1.81 6.75 -4.16
N GLY A 79 2.57 6.39 -3.13
CA GLY A 79 2.05 5.74 -1.92
C GLY A 79 2.40 6.50 -0.65
N ILE A 80 1.51 6.43 0.34
CA ILE A 80 1.77 6.81 1.74
C ILE A 80 1.28 5.68 2.67
N LEU A 81 1.90 5.57 3.84
CA LEU A 81 1.40 4.80 4.96
C LEU A 81 0.85 5.76 6.01
N LEU A 82 -0.35 5.47 6.50
CA LEU A 82 -1.02 6.15 7.60
C LEU A 82 -0.94 5.25 8.83
N THR A 83 -0.27 5.70 9.88
CA THR A 83 -0.22 4.99 11.16
C THR A 83 -1.00 5.78 12.20
N LYS A 84 -1.72 5.06 13.06
CA LYS A 84 -2.48 5.67 14.17
C LYS A 84 -1.75 5.39 15.47
N HIS A 85 -1.53 6.42 16.26
CA HIS A 85 -0.91 6.30 17.57
C HIS A 85 -1.68 7.08 18.63
N ILE A 86 -1.64 6.59 19.87
CA ILE A 86 -2.29 7.25 21.00
C ILE A 86 -1.39 8.39 21.46
N THR A 87 -1.92 9.61 21.40
CA THR A 87 -1.19 10.83 21.80
C THR A 87 -1.60 11.37 23.16
N GLY A 88 -2.71 10.87 23.70
CA GLY A 88 -3.20 11.28 25.00
C GLY A 88 -4.51 10.58 25.34
N ARG A 89 -5.19 11.11 26.36
CA ARG A 89 -6.56 10.76 26.70
C ARG A 89 -7.39 12.02 26.78
N ASP A 90 -8.60 11.95 26.26
CA ASP A 90 -9.58 13.01 26.38
C ASP A 90 -9.92 13.20 27.86
N ALA A 91 -9.86 14.45 28.34
CA ALA A 91 -10.03 14.75 29.75
C ALA A 91 -11.49 14.61 30.22
N ALA A 92 -12.46 14.66 29.31
CA ALA A 92 -13.88 14.58 29.61
C ALA A 92 -14.40 13.13 29.54
N THR A 93 -13.94 12.34 28.57
CA THR A 93 -14.42 10.96 28.35
C THR A 93 -13.46 9.90 28.86
N GLY A 94 -12.17 10.24 29.04
CA GLY A 94 -11.11 9.28 29.37
C GLY A 94 -10.69 8.40 28.20
N GLU A 95 -11.25 8.60 27.01
CA GLU A 95 -10.95 7.81 25.81
C GLU A 95 -9.58 8.18 25.21
N PRO A 96 -8.88 7.22 24.57
CA PRO A 96 -7.61 7.51 23.92
C PRO A 96 -7.80 8.47 22.75
N VAL A 97 -6.95 9.50 22.69
CA VAL A 97 -6.88 10.42 21.54
C VAL A 97 -5.94 9.80 20.51
N LEU A 98 -6.52 9.35 19.40
CA LEU A 98 -5.79 8.82 18.26
C LEU A 98 -5.35 9.97 17.35
N THR A 99 -4.06 10.01 17.04
CA THR A 99 -3.50 10.88 16.01
C THR A 99 -2.99 10.02 14.86
N GLU A 100 -3.26 10.47 13.65
CA GLU A 100 -2.78 9.84 12.42
C GLU A 100 -1.49 10.53 11.96
N GLU A 101 -0.49 9.72 11.60
CA GLU A 101 0.75 10.18 11.00
C GLU A 101 0.93 9.56 9.62
N ALA A 102 1.19 10.39 8.63
CA ALA A 102 1.46 9.96 7.27
C ALA A 102 2.96 9.94 7.00
N THR A 103 3.46 8.86 6.41
CA THR A 103 4.80 8.87 5.81
C THR A 103 4.88 9.91 4.69
N ARG A 104 6.10 10.30 4.33
CA ARG A 104 6.30 11.09 3.11
C ARG A 104 5.78 10.31 1.89
N PRO A 105 5.20 10.99 0.89
CA PRO A 105 4.78 10.33 -0.34
C PRO A 105 5.97 9.73 -1.10
N PHE A 106 5.89 8.45 -1.43
CA PHE A 106 6.88 7.76 -2.26
C PHE A 106 6.35 7.62 -3.68
N LYS A 107 7.06 8.20 -4.66
CA LYS A 107 6.76 8.02 -6.08
C LYS A 107 7.59 6.90 -6.68
N PHE A 108 6.98 6.08 -7.51
CA PHE A 108 7.66 4.97 -8.17
C PHE A 108 6.94 4.53 -9.45
N PRO A 109 7.62 3.86 -10.39
CA PRO A 109 6.98 3.30 -11.57
C PRO A 109 5.93 2.23 -11.21
N CYS A 110 4.82 2.18 -11.93
CA CYS A 110 3.74 1.22 -11.75
C CYS A 110 3.27 0.70 -13.12
N GLY A 111 3.57 -0.57 -13.40
CA GLY A 111 3.23 -1.21 -14.68
C GLY A 111 2.16 -2.30 -14.59
N GLU A 112 1.81 -2.76 -13.38
CA GLU A 112 1.16 -4.08 -13.23
C GLU A 112 -0.02 -4.07 -12.24
N GLY A 113 -0.69 -2.92 -12.08
CA GLY A 113 -1.92 -2.79 -11.28
C GLY A 113 -1.70 -2.46 -9.80
N VAL A 114 -2.81 -2.26 -9.07
CA VAL A 114 -2.81 -1.71 -7.71
C VAL A 114 -2.19 -2.67 -6.71
N ALA A 115 -2.55 -3.96 -6.73
CA ALA A 115 -1.97 -4.97 -5.85
C ALA A 115 -0.43 -5.04 -5.95
N LYS A 116 0.12 -5.04 -7.17
CA LYS A 116 1.57 -5.01 -7.39
C LYS A 116 2.21 -3.67 -6.98
N ALA A 117 1.48 -2.56 -7.11
CA ALA A 117 1.92 -1.26 -6.60
C ALA A 117 2.00 -1.25 -5.07
N ILE A 118 1.01 -1.83 -4.37
CA ILE A 118 1.01 -1.97 -2.91
C ILE A 118 2.17 -2.86 -2.47
N ALA A 119 2.38 -4.01 -3.11
CA ALA A 119 3.51 -4.88 -2.80
C ALA A 119 4.87 -4.18 -2.96
N SER A 120 5.04 -3.45 -4.07
CA SER A 120 6.24 -2.64 -4.34
C SER A 120 6.43 -1.54 -3.29
N PHE A 121 5.33 -0.93 -2.85
CA PHE A 121 5.34 0.09 -1.79
C PHE A 121 5.73 -0.52 -0.43
N CYS A 122 5.13 -1.65 -0.04
CA CYS A 122 5.51 -2.39 1.16
C CYS A 122 6.99 -2.75 1.18
N GLY A 123 7.54 -3.22 0.06
CA GLY A 123 8.98 -3.47 -0.08
C GLY A 123 9.82 -2.20 0.17
N LYS A 124 9.37 -1.03 -0.29
CA LYS A 124 10.04 0.25 -0.01
C LYS A 124 9.94 0.67 1.45
N LEU A 125 8.80 0.44 2.09
CA LEU A 125 8.63 0.72 3.52
C LEU A 125 9.54 -0.16 4.38
N LYS A 126 9.68 -1.45 4.04
CA LYS A 126 10.65 -2.36 4.67
C LYS A 126 12.09 -1.87 4.48
N MET A 127 12.49 -1.51 3.27
CA MET A 127 13.82 -0.96 3.01
C MET A 127 14.08 0.35 3.75
N ALA A 128 13.04 1.16 3.97
CA ALA A 128 13.11 2.38 4.77
C ALA A 128 13.10 2.13 6.28
N GLY A 129 12.96 0.89 6.74
CA GLY A 129 12.89 0.52 8.15
C GLY A 129 11.61 0.98 8.85
N ILE A 130 10.54 1.22 8.10
CA ILE A 130 9.25 1.69 8.66
C ILE A 130 8.52 0.55 9.36
N PHE A 131 8.62 -0.66 8.82
CA PHE A 131 8.24 -1.90 9.50
C PHE A 131 9.19 -3.03 9.07
N SER A 132 9.35 -4.02 9.93
CA SER A 132 10.26 -5.17 9.80
C SER A 132 9.57 -6.35 9.14
#